data_AF-A0A485PJA0-F1
#
_entry.id   AF-A0A485PJA0-F1
#
_cell.length_a   1.000
_cell.length_b   1.000
_cell.length_c   1.000
_cell.angle_alpha   90.00
_cell.angle_beta   90.00
_cell.angle_gamma   90.00
#
_symmetry.space_group_name_H-M   'P 1'
#
loop_
_entity.id
_entity.type
_entity.pdbx_description
1 polymer ?
#
loop_
_entity_poly.entity_id
_entity_poly.type
_entity_poly.pdbx_seq_one_letter_code
_entity_poly.pdbx_strand_id
1 'polypeptide(L)'
;MPTHTSRVGTCLYASPEQLEGSEYDAKSDMYSLGVILLELFQPFGTEMERVQVLTGLRTGQIPESLSKRCPVQAKYIQLLTRKNASQRPSAVQLLQSELFQNSANVNLTLQMKIVEQEKEIEELKKQLSLLSQDRRAKDDTKDGSVPVSPSSGSVNVNLDF
;
A
#
# COMPACT_ATOMS: atom_id res chain seq x y z
N MET A 1 14.13 -38.99 30.44
CA MET A 1 14.66 -37.65 30.12
C MET A 1 14.01 -37.19 28.84
N PRO A 2 13.12 -36.18 28.84
CA PRO A 2 12.60 -35.65 27.59
C PRO A 2 13.71 -34.83 26.92
N THR A 3 14.07 -35.21 25.70
CA THR A 3 14.96 -34.47 24.81
C THR A 3 14.34 -33.12 24.48
N HIS A 4 14.86 -32.07 25.09
CA HIS A 4 14.49 -30.69 24.78
C HIS A 4 14.76 -30.41 23.29
N THR A 5 13.71 -30.17 22.51
CA THR A 5 13.77 -29.48 21.20
C THR A 5 13.95 -27.96 21.42
N SER A 6 14.87 -27.54 22.30
CA SER A 6 14.83 -26.19 22.87
C SER A 6 15.38 -25.05 21.99
N ARG A 7 15.77 -25.27 20.73
CA ARG A 7 16.24 -24.17 19.86
C ARG A 7 16.21 -24.41 18.35
N VAL A 8 15.78 -25.59 17.89
CA VAL A 8 15.93 -25.98 16.48
C VAL A 8 14.83 -25.35 15.61
N GLY A 9 13.60 -25.21 16.12
CA GLY A 9 12.46 -24.74 15.34
C GLY A 9 12.61 -23.31 14.79
N THR A 10 12.98 -22.35 15.64
CA THR A 10 13.07 -20.92 15.25
C THR A 10 14.31 -20.63 14.41
N CYS A 11 15.44 -21.30 14.66
CA CYS A 11 16.65 -21.11 13.88
C CYS A 11 16.46 -21.48 12.41
N LEU A 12 15.50 -22.35 12.05
CA LEU A 12 15.25 -22.72 10.65
C LEU A 12 14.82 -21.53 9.77
N TYR A 13 14.21 -20.50 10.36
CA TYR A 13 13.78 -19.28 9.67
C TYR A 13 14.84 -18.18 9.66
N ALA A 14 15.80 -18.24 10.59
CA ALA A 14 16.82 -17.23 10.72
C ALA A 14 17.72 -17.16 9.49
N SER A 15 17.99 -15.92 9.06
CA SER A 15 18.93 -15.59 8.00
C SER A 15 20.37 -15.98 8.37
N PRO A 16 21.27 -16.17 7.37
CA PRO A 16 22.67 -16.50 7.63
C PRO A 16 23.35 -15.50 8.57
N GLU A 17 23.14 -14.20 8.37
CA GLU A 17 23.74 -13.14 9.19
C GLU A 17 23.24 -13.15 10.64
N GLN A 18 21.96 -13.51 10.88
CA GLN A 18 21.42 -13.67 12.23
C GLN A 18 22.03 -14.89 12.94
N LEU A 19 22.32 -15.97 12.22
CA LEU A 19 22.97 -17.16 12.76
C LEU A 19 24.45 -16.91 13.07
N GLU A 20 25.10 -16.04 12.28
CA GLU A 20 26.49 -15.61 12.47
C GLU A 20 26.64 -14.55 13.58
N GLY A 21 25.52 -14.04 14.13
CA GLY A 21 25.52 -13.01 15.19
C GLY A 21 25.91 -11.61 14.69
N SER A 22 25.78 -11.37 13.38
CA SER A 22 26.05 -10.07 12.77
C SER A 22 24.88 -9.10 12.97
N GLU A 23 25.12 -7.81 12.70
CA GLU A 23 24.01 -6.84 12.59
C GLU A 23 23.02 -7.31 11.52
N TYR A 24 21.74 -7.34 11.90
CA TYR A 24 20.66 -7.75 11.02
C TYR A 24 19.74 -6.56 10.76
N ASP A 25 19.16 -6.52 9.57
CA ASP A 25 18.31 -5.44 9.09
C ASP A 25 16.98 -6.00 8.57
N ALA A 26 16.17 -5.16 7.92
CA ALA A 26 14.92 -5.58 7.31
C ALA A 26 15.10 -6.69 6.25
N LYS A 27 16.29 -6.91 5.68
CA LYS A 27 16.54 -8.02 4.73
C LYS A 27 16.60 -9.36 5.43
N SER A 28 16.89 -9.41 6.72
CA SER A 28 16.81 -10.64 7.50
C SER A 28 15.35 -11.11 7.66
N ASP A 29 14.41 -10.17 7.77
CA ASP A 29 12.97 -10.47 7.72
C ASP A 29 12.57 -10.99 6.33
N MET A 30 13.12 -10.39 5.26
CA MET A 30 12.86 -10.87 3.89
C MET A 30 13.35 -12.32 3.67
N TYR A 31 14.45 -12.72 4.32
CA TYR A 31 14.89 -14.12 4.29
C TYR A 31 13.87 -15.04 4.98
N SER A 32 13.45 -14.67 6.19
CA SER A 32 12.45 -15.43 6.96
C SER A 32 11.15 -15.59 6.17
N LEU A 33 10.72 -14.53 5.47
CA LEU A 33 9.58 -14.57 4.55
C LEU A 33 9.77 -15.58 3.43
N GLY A 34 10.98 -15.69 2.85
CA GLY A 34 11.29 -16.68 1.83
C GLY A 34 11.17 -18.13 2.34
N VAL A 35 11.60 -18.38 3.58
CA VAL A 35 11.45 -19.68 4.24
C VAL A 35 9.97 -20.02 4.45
N ILE A 36 9.18 -19.07 4.98
CA ILE A 36 7.73 -19.24 5.18
C ILE A 36 7.02 -19.49 3.83
N LEU A 37 7.40 -18.76 2.79
CA LEU A 37 6.82 -18.92 1.45
C LEU A 37 7.08 -20.34 0.90
N LEU A 38 8.26 -20.91 1.16
CA LEU A 38 8.53 -22.31 0.79
C LEU A 38 7.57 -23.26 1.53
N GLU A 39 7.38 -23.09 2.83
CA GLU A 39 6.48 -23.95 3.61
C GLU A 39 5.01 -23.87 3.17
N LEU A 40 4.55 -22.68 2.76
CA LEU A 40 3.18 -22.50 2.28
C LEU A 40 2.92 -23.25 0.96
N PHE A 41 3.92 -23.34 0.09
CA PHE A 41 3.77 -23.91 -1.26
C PHE A 41 4.35 -25.32 -1.42
N GLN A 42 5.11 -25.82 -0.45
CA GLN A 42 5.66 -27.16 -0.42
C GLN A 42 4.98 -27.99 0.68
N PRO A 43 4.10 -28.94 0.34
CA PRO A 43 3.58 -29.89 1.31
C PRO A 43 4.71 -30.83 1.76
N PHE A 44 4.71 -31.17 3.05
CA PHE A 44 5.64 -32.13 3.66
C PHE A 44 4.83 -33.28 4.24
N GLY A 45 5.25 -34.52 3.99
CA GLY A 45 4.64 -35.70 4.59
C GLY A 45 5.16 -35.99 6.00
N THR A 46 6.37 -35.53 6.32
CA THR A 46 7.01 -35.75 7.62
C THR A 46 7.82 -34.54 8.07
N GLU A 47 8.05 -34.41 9.38
CA GLU A 47 8.91 -33.37 9.94
C GLU A 47 10.37 -33.51 9.47
N MET A 48 10.84 -34.74 9.24
CA MET A 48 12.20 -34.98 8.75
C MET A 48 12.40 -34.45 7.33
N GLU A 49 11.43 -34.68 6.44
CA GLU A 49 11.42 -34.14 5.09
C GLU A 49 11.44 -32.60 5.12
N ARG A 50 10.59 -32.00 5.97
CA ARG A 50 10.55 -30.55 6.18
C ARG A 50 11.93 -30.01 6.56
N VAL A 51 12.56 -30.58 7.59
CA VAL A 51 13.89 -30.13 8.04
C VAL A 51 14.95 -30.29 6.94
N GLN A 52 14.93 -31.39 6.18
CA GLN A 52 15.86 -31.61 5.07
C GLN A 52 15.70 -30.54 3.98
N VAL A 53 14.46 -30.26 3.57
CA VAL A 53 14.16 -29.27 2.54
C VAL A 53 14.53 -27.85 3.00
N LEU A 54 14.16 -27.46 4.22
CA LEU A 54 14.51 -26.14 4.77
C LEU A 54 16.02 -25.97 4.98
N THR A 55 16.73 -27.06 5.27
CA THR A 55 18.20 -27.04 5.36
C THR A 55 18.83 -26.89 3.98
N GLY A 56 18.33 -27.60 2.96
CA GLY A 56 18.78 -27.45 1.57
C GLY A 56 18.52 -26.04 1.01
N LEU A 57 17.44 -25.39 1.43
CA LEU A 57 17.15 -24.01 1.03
C LEU A 57 18.29 -23.04 1.38
N ARG A 58 18.98 -23.26 2.51
CA ARG A 58 20.13 -22.43 2.94
C ARG A 58 21.29 -22.47 1.95
N THR A 59 21.43 -23.56 1.20
CA THR A 59 22.44 -23.71 0.16
C THR A 59 21.92 -23.35 -1.24
N GLY A 60 20.72 -22.77 -1.31
CA GLY A 60 20.08 -22.32 -2.54
C GLY A 60 19.31 -23.41 -3.29
N GLN A 61 19.07 -24.57 -2.66
CA GLN A 61 18.32 -25.67 -3.27
C GLN A 61 16.82 -25.46 -3.10
N ILE A 62 16.08 -25.55 -4.20
CA ILE A 62 14.62 -25.49 -4.22
C ILE A 62 14.09 -26.84 -4.72
N PRO A 63 13.04 -27.42 -4.10
CA PRO A 63 12.40 -28.61 -4.62
C PRO A 63 11.98 -28.45 -6.09
N GLU A 64 12.37 -29.41 -6.93
CA GLU A 64 12.05 -29.37 -8.37
C GLU A 64 10.53 -29.44 -8.60
N SER A 65 9.81 -30.18 -7.75
CA SER A 65 8.35 -30.27 -7.76
C SER A 65 7.69 -28.90 -7.56
N LEU A 66 8.19 -28.09 -6.64
CA LEU A 66 7.71 -26.73 -6.41
C LEU A 66 8.01 -25.83 -7.61
N SER A 67 9.21 -25.94 -8.20
CA SER A 67 9.58 -25.17 -9.39
C SER A 67 8.68 -25.47 -10.59
N LYS A 68 8.23 -26.72 -10.74
CA LYS A 68 7.31 -27.14 -11.82
C LYS A 68 5.87 -26.69 -11.58
N ARG A 69 5.36 -26.80 -10.35
CA ARG A 69 3.97 -26.42 -10.02
C ARG A 69 3.77 -24.91 -9.91
N CYS A 70 4.74 -24.22 -9.34
CA CYS A 70 4.64 -22.83 -8.90
C CYS A 70 5.93 -22.07 -9.27
N PRO A 71 6.21 -21.87 -10.57
CA PRO A 71 7.50 -21.32 -11.03
C PRO A 71 7.77 -19.89 -10.52
N VAL A 72 6.72 -19.06 -10.43
CA VAL A 72 6.83 -17.69 -9.90
C VAL A 72 7.23 -17.73 -8.43
N GLN A 73 6.53 -18.52 -7.61
CA GLN A 73 6.81 -18.66 -6.19
C GLN A 73 8.23 -19.20 -5.97
N ALA A 74 8.63 -20.23 -6.73
CA ALA A 74 9.98 -20.79 -6.66
C ALA A 74 11.07 -19.74 -6.90
N LYS A 75 10.88 -18.89 -7.92
CA LYS A 75 11.78 -17.77 -8.23
C LYS A 75 11.89 -16.78 -7.06
N TYR A 76 10.76 -16.38 -6.47
CA TYR A 76 10.80 -15.43 -5.35
C TYR A 76 11.31 -16.03 -4.04
N ILE A 77 11.02 -17.30 -3.75
CA ILE A 77 11.64 -18.02 -2.64
C ILE A 77 13.17 -17.95 -2.80
N GLN A 78 13.69 -18.29 -3.98
CA GLN A 78 15.13 -18.28 -4.24
C GLN A 78 15.75 -16.87 -4.14
N LEU A 79 15.04 -15.82 -4.56
CA LEU A 79 15.49 -14.43 -4.42
C LEU A 79 15.50 -13.96 -2.95
N LEU A 80 14.47 -14.31 -2.19
CA LEU A 80 14.33 -13.95 -0.79
C LEU A 80 15.35 -14.68 0.09
N THR A 81 15.70 -15.92 -0.23
CA THR A 81 16.63 -16.74 0.57
C THR A 81 18.08 -16.67 0.11
N ARG A 82 18.46 -15.67 -0.69
CA ARG A 82 19.87 -15.47 -1.07
C ARG A 82 20.75 -15.22 0.15
N LYS A 83 21.95 -15.82 0.14
CA LYS A 83 22.92 -15.67 1.23
C LYS A 83 23.29 -14.21 1.46
N ASN A 84 23.56 -13.46 0.38
CA ASN A 84 23.85 -12.04 0.47
C ASN A 84 22.56 -11.21 0.62
N ALA A 85 22.38 -10.56 1.78
CA ALA A 85 21.21 -9.75 2.13
C ALA A 85 20.90 -8.61 1.13
N SER A 86 21.94 -8.02 0.53
CA SER A 86 21.78 -6.96 -0.48
C SER A 86 21.04 -7.43 -1.74
N GLN A 87 21.13 -8.72 -2.07
CA GLN A 87 20.50 -9.30 -3.26
C GLN A 87 19.03 -9.68 -3.05
N ARG A 88 18.55 -9.65 -1.80
CA ARG A 88 17.14 -9.91 -1.48
C ARG A 88 16.30 -8.67 -1.86
N PRO A 89 15.12 -8.82 -2.47
CA PRO A 89 14.24 -7.68 -2.72
C PRO A 89 13.75 -7.07 -1.40
N SER A 90 13.43 -5.78 -1.39
CA SER A 90 12.68 -5.17 -0.29
C SER A 90 11.21 -5.60 -0.32
N ALA A 91 10.49 -5.41 0.79
CA ALA A 91 9.06 -5.68 0.84
C ALA A 91 8.28 -4.91 -0.24
N VAL A 92 8.64 -3.65 -0.50
CA VAL A 92 8.02 -2.83 -1.55
C VAL A 92 8.29 -3.40 -2.93
N GLN A 93 9.53 -3.80 -3.22
CA GLN A 93 9.89 -4.42 -4.49
C GLN A 93 9.16 -5.76 -4.68
N LEU A 94 8.98 -6.52 -3.61
CA LEU A 94 8.25 -7.78 -3.64
C LEU A 94 6.75 -7.57 -3.92
N LEU A 95 6.12 -6.58 -3.30
CA LEU A 95 4.70 -6.23 -3.54
C LEU A 95 4.42 -5.77 -4.99
N GLN A 96 5.41 -5.16 -5.63
CA GLN A 96 5.34 -4.74 -7.03
C GLN A 96 5.63 -5.88 -8.01
N SER A 97 5.97 -7.06 -7.52
CA SER A 97 6.42 -8.17 -8.33
C SER A 97 5.27 -9.05 -8.85
N GLU A 98 5.55 -9.88 -9.85
CA GLU A 98 4.58 -10.84 -10.42
C GLU A 98 4.02 -11.84 -9.37
N LEU A 99 4.69 -12.00 -8.22
CA LEU A 99 4.17 -12.80 -7.10
C LEU A 99 2.83 -12.26 -6.58
N PHE A 100 2.66 -10.93 -6.58
CA PHE A 100 1.48 -10.24 -6.08
C PHE A 100 0.67 -9.55 -7.18
N GLN A 101 1.27 -9.26 -8.34
CA GLN A 101 0.60 -8.62 -9.48
C GLN A 101 -0.19 -9.60 -10.37
N ASN A 102 -0.91 -10.55 -9.77
CA ASN A 102 -1.80 -11.44 -10.53
C ASN A 102 -3.10 -10.69 -10.89
N SER A 103 -3.73 -10.99 -12.03
CA SER A 103 -4.89 -10.22 -12.55
C SER A 103 -6.05 -10.03 -11.56
N ALA A 104 -6.23 -10.96 -10.62
CA ALA A 104 -7.20 -10.86 -9.54
C ALA A 104 -6.89 -9.72 -8.53
N ASN A 105 -5.61 -9.52 -8.20
CA ASN A 105 -5.15 -8.47 -7.27
C ASN A 105 -5.14 -7.09 -7.92
N VAL A 106 -4.85 -7.01 -9.22
CA VAL A 106 -4.99 -5.77 -9.99
C VAL A 106 -6.45 -5.32 -9.99
N ASN A 107 -7.39 -6.26 -10.20
CA ASN A 107 -8.81 -5.95 -10.18
C ASN A 107 -9.27 -5.40 -8.82
N LEU A 108 -8.87 -6.04 -7.72
CA LEU A 108 -9.20 -5.56 -6.36
C LEU A 108 -8.58 -4.18 -6.07
N THR A 109 -7.33 -3.97 -6.45
CA THR A 109 -6.66 -2.67 -6.25
C THR A 109 -7.34 -1.56 -7.06
N LEU A 110 -7.74 -1.87 -8.30
CA LEU A 110 -8.50 -0.92 -9.13
C LEU A 110 -9.89 -0.65 -8.54
N GLN A 111 -10.59 -1.67 -8.04
CA GLN A 111 -11.88 -1.49 -7.37
C GLN A 111 -11.76 -0.61 -6.13
N MET A 112 -10.73 -0.82 -5.29
CA MET A 112 -10.48 0.05 -4.13
C MET A 112 -10.23 1.50 -4.55
N LYS A 113 -9.44 1.72 -5.61
CA LYS A 113 -9.21 3.07 -6.15
C LYS A 113 -10.48 3.72 -6.70
N ILE A 114 -11.35 2.95 -7.36
CA ILE A 114 -12.63 3.43 -7.85
C ILE A 114 -13.50 3.90 -6.68
N VAL A 115 -13.62 3.08 -5.62
CA VAL A 115 -14.41 3.44 -4.43
C VAL A 115 -13.87 4.69 -3.72
N GLU A 116 -12.55 4.82 -3.61
CA GLU A 116 -11.91 6.01 -3.04
C GLU A 116 -12.22 7.27 -3.87
N GLN A 117 -12.09 7.17 -5.19
CA GLN A 117 -12.38 8.28 -6.11
C GLN A 117 -13.88 8.64 -6.12
N GLU A 118 -14.78 7.67 -6.04
CA GLU A 118 -16.22 7.92 -5.94
C GLU A 118 -16.56 8.74 -4.71
N LYS A 119 -15.93 8.44 -3.57
CA LYS A 119 -16.09 9.21 -2.33
C LYS A 119 -15.56 10.64 -2.46
N GLU A 120 -14.40 10.81 -3.08
CA GLU A 120 -13.82 12.12 -3.33
C GLU A 120 -14.69 12.97 -4.27
N ILE A 121 -15.22 12.37 -5.33
CA ILE A 121 -16.16 13.02 -6.26
C ILE A 121 -17.42 13.47 -5.53
N GLU A 122 -17.98 12.64 -4.64
CA GLU A 122 -19.19 12.99 -3.89
C GLU A 122 -18.96 14.18 -2.96
N GLU A 123 -17.82 14.20 -2.26
CA GLU A 123 -17.46 15.31 -1.38
C GLU A 123 -17.24 16.61 -2.17
N LEU A 124 -16.50 16.54 -3.28
CA LEU A 124 -16.28 17.71 -4.15
C LEU A 124 -17.60 18.26 -4.72
N LYS A 125 -18.54 17.38 -5.11
CA LYS A 125 -19.88 17.79 -5.55
C LYS A 125 -20.65 18.50 -4.45
N LYS A 126 -20.58 18.02 -3.21
CA LYS A 126 -21.23 18.65 -2.05
C LYS A 126 -20.65 20.04 -1.78
N GLN A 127 -19.33 20.19 -1.85
CA GLN A 127 -18.66 21.48 -1.68
C GLN A 127 -19.07 22.47 -2.77
N LEU A 128 -19.13 22.04 -4.04
CA LEU A 128 -19.59 22.87 -5.16
C LEU A 128 -21.05 23.32 -5.00
N SER A 129 -21.92 22.44 -4.52
CA SER A 129 -23.32 22.76 -4.21
C SER A 129 -23.44 23.89 -3.18
N LEU A 130 -22.75 23.77 -2.05
CA LEU A 130 -22.71 24.79 -0.97
C LEU A 130 -22.19 26.13 -1.49
N LEU A 131 -21.04 26.11 -2.18
CA LEU A 131 -20.42 27.31 -2.76
C LEU A 131 -21.31 28.00 -3.82
N SER A 132 -22.15 27.24 -4.52
CA SER A 132 -23.10 27.79 -5.50
C SER A 132 -24.33 28.42 -4.85
N GLN A 133 -24.82 27.86 -3.72
CA GLN A 133 -25.90 28.46 -2.92
C GLN A 133 -25.44 29.74 -2.22
N ASP A 134 -24.23 29.75 -1.65
CA ASP A 134 -23.64 30.94 -1.02
C ASP A 134 -23.41 32.09 -2.02
N ARG A 135 -23.08 31.76 -3.27
CA ARG A 135 -22.96 32.77 -4.33
C ARG A 135 -24.30 33.37 -4.73
N ARG A 136 -25.37 32.56 -4.83
CA ARG A 136 -26.72 33.07 -5.10
C ARG A 136 -27.22 33.99 -3.99
N ALA A 137 -26.99 33.63 -2.72
CA ALA A 137 -27.37 34.46 -1.59
C ALA A 137 -26.63 35.82 -1.53
N LYS A 138 -25.43 35.92 -2.12
CA LYS A 138 -24.65 37.17 -2.21
C LYS A 138 -25.02 38.06 -3.39
N ASP A 139 -25.59 37.52 -4.47
CA ASP A 139 -26.08 38.33 -5.60
C ASP A 139 -27.43 39.00 -5.29
N ASP A 140 -28.28 38.39 -4.45
CA ASP A 140 -29.56 38.97 -4.03
C ASP A 140 -29.41 40.19 -3.09
N THR A 141 -28.21 40.47 -2.55
CA THR A 141 -27.98 41.63 -1.65
C THR A 141 -27.43 42.87 -2.35
N LYS A 142 -27.26 42.85 -3.69
CA LYS A 142 -26.66 43.97 -4.45
C LYS A 142 -27.64 44.85 -5.23
N ASP A 143 -28.96 44.63 -5.12
CA ASP A 143 -29.95 45.50 -5.75
C ASP A 143 -30.77 46.26 -4.69
N GLY A 144 -30.43 47.52 -4.45
CA GLY A 144 -31.23 48.37 -3.54
C GLY A 144 -30.47 49.50 -2.87
N SER A 145 -30.01 50.50 -3.63
CA SER A 145 -29.97 51.91 -3.17
C SER A 145 -29.55 52.86 -4.29
N VAL A 146 -30.54 53.34 -5.06
CA VAL A 146 -30.44 54.64 -5.76
C VAL A 146 -31.45 55.57 -5.07
N PRO A 147 -31.03 56.64 -4.38
CA PRO A 147 -31.99 57.56 -3.79
C PRO A 147 -32.47 58.55 -4.87
N VAL A 148 -33.76 58.47 -5.19
CA VAL A 148 -34.48 59.48 -5.99
C VAL A 148 -34.87 60.62 -5.04
N SER A 149 -34.36 61.83 -5.30
CA SER A 149 -34.76 63.05 -4.58
C SER A 149 -35.98 63.70 -5.25
N PRO A 150 -36.97 64.22 -4.50
CA PRO A 150 -38.10 64.92 -5.08
C PRO A 150 -37.82 66.42 -5.28
N SER A 151 -38.33 66.94 -6.39
CA SER A 151 -38.33 68.34 -6.78
C SER A 151 -39.47 69.15 -6.15
N SER A 152 -39.28 70.48 -6.11
CA SER A 152 -40.20 71.62 -5.84
C SER A 152 -39.99 72.25 -4.45
N GLY A 153 -39.82 73.56 -4.28
CA GLY A 153 -39.81 74.71 -5.19
C GLY A 153 -40.17 75.92 -4.33
N SER A 154 -39.43 77.02 -4.41
CA SER A 154 -39.91 78.39 -4.11
C SER A 154 -38.87 79.43 -4.53
N VAL A 155 -39.42 80.46 -5.17
CA VAL A 155 -38.81 81.59 -5.86
C VAL A 155 -38.35 82.64 -4.85
N ASN A 156 -37.22 83.34 -5.09
CA ASN A 156 -37.21 84.80 -5.00
C ASN A 156 -35.97 85.50 -5.61
N VAL A 157 -36.30 86.32 -6.59
CA VAL A 157 -35.76 87.60 -7.11
C VAL A 157 -34.47 88.23 -6.57
N ASN A 158 -33.66 88.72 -7.53
CA ASN A 158 -33.17 90.10 -7.78
C ASN A 158 -31.70 90.06 -8.22
N LEU A 159 -31.40 90.40 -9.48
CA LEU A 159 -30.98 91.74 -9.94
C LEU A 159 -29.78 92.27 -9.13
N ASP A 160 -28.59 92.31 -9.75
CA ASP A 160 -27.97 93.58 -10.15
C ASP A 160 -26.54 93.42 -10.69
N PHE A 161 -26.31 94.12 -11.82
CA PHE A 161 -25.10 94.53 -12.54
C PHE A 161 -24.11 93.50 -13.14
#